data_AF-A0A9N8D1M5-F1
#
_entry.id   AF-A0A9N8D1M5-F1
#
_cell.length_a   1.000
_cell.length_b   1.000
_cell.length_c   1.000
_cell.angle_alpha   90.00
_cell.angle_beta   90.00
_cell.angle_gamma   90.00
#
_symmetry.space_group_name_H-M   'P 1'
#
loop_
_entity.id
_entity.type
_entity.pdbx_description
1 polymer ?
#
loop_
_entity_poly.entity_id
_entity_poly.type
_entity_poly.pdbx_seq_one_letter_code
_entity_poly.pdbx_strand_id
1 'polypeptide(L)'
;MNNLLEQKLKKMIATYKECGYDMSECMMGMLNDLDVIGELLKRNGIESVWFLKLLAHNGIVSMFDRESERKHAAEDCFVYILSSKKTKLTKIGYSSNVKQRIKSLQNSGPDDLVLECLIKGGSETEGMLHKKYADKRKHGEWFSLSNTDIESLKSISLHTDIE
;
A
#
# COMPACT_ATOMS: atom_id res chain seq x y z
N MET A 1 -15.08 -27.59 -28.46
CA MET A 1 -15.34 -26.58 -27.42
C MET A 1 -14.01 -26.08 -26.90
N ASN A 2 -13.69 -24.80 -27.12
CA ASN A 2 -12.51 -24.19 -26.50
C ASN A 2 -12.69 -24.27 -24.98
N ASN A 3 -11.86 -25.06 -24.30
CA ASN A 3 -11.85 -25.11 -22.85
C ASN A 3 -11.38 -23.73 -22.35
N LEU A 4 -12.29 -22.92 -21.81
CA LEU A 4 -11.99 -21.57 -21.33
C LEU A 4 -10.84 -21.58 -20.32
N LEU A 5 -10.72 -22.64 -19.51
CA LEU A 5 -9.59 -22.86 -18.61
C LEU A 5 -8.27 -22.91 -19.39
N GLU A 6 -8.21 -23.72 -20.44
CA GLU A 6 -7.03 -23.87 -21.29
C GLU A 6 -6.66 -22.56 -22.00
N GLN A 7 -7.66 -21.79 -22.45
CA GLN A 7 -7.44 -20.47 -23.03
C GLN A 7 -6.81 -19.50 -22.03
N LYS A 8 -7.32 -19.47 -20.80
CA LYS A 8 -6.80 -18.60 -19.73
C LYS A 8 -5.39 -19.01 -19.30
N LEU A 9 -5.13 -20.31 -19.15
CA LEU A 9 -3.80 -20.83 -18.83
C LEU A 9 -2.78 -20.49 -19.93
N LYS A 10 -3.12 -20.69 -21.21
CA LYS A 10 -2.25 -20.31 -22.33
C LYS A 10 -1.94 -18.82 -22.35
N LYS A 11 -2.93 -17.98 -22.06
CA LYS A 11 -2.73 -16.53 -21.94
C LYS A 11 -1.76 -16.20 -20.81
N MET A 12 -1.96 -16.76 -19.61
CA MET A 12 -1.05 -16.54 -18.48
C MET A 12 0.38 -16.98 -18.79
N ILE A 13 0.57 -18.12 -19.46
CA ILE A 13 1.89 -18.62 -19.88
C ILE A 13 2.54 -17.67 -20.89
N ALA A 14 1.79 -17.16 -21.86
CA ALA A 14 2.29 -16.19 -22.83
C ALA A 14 2.72 -14.89 -22.14
N THR A 15 1.85 -14.33 -21.29
CA THR A 15 2.16 -13.15 -20.49
C THR A 15 3.42 -13.36 -19.63
N TYR A 16 3.56 -14.50 -18.94
CA TYR A 16 4.76 -14.80 -18.15
C TYR A 16 6.05 -14.82 -18.99
N LYS A 17 5.98 -15.35 -20.22
CA LYS A 17 7.13 -15.39 -21.13
C LYS A 17 7.49 -14.00 -21.68
N GLU A 18 6.49 -13.16 -21.90
CA GLU A 18 6.67 -11.82 -22.50
C GLU A 18 7.15 -10.78 -21.49
N CYS A 19 6.74 -10.85 -20.22
CA CYS A 19 7.01 -9.80 -19.24
C CYS A 19 8.44 -9.81 -18.66
N GLY A 20 9.24 -10.85 -18.92
CA GLY A 20 10.64 -10.92 -18.48
C GLY A 20 10.79 -10.66 -16.96
N TYR A 21 11.57 -9.64 -16.59
CA TYR A 21 11.82 -9.26 -15.19
C TYR A 21 10.88 -8.16 -14.65
N ASP A 22 10.05 -7.52 -15.49
CA ASP A 22 9.15 -6.44 -15.03
C ASP A 22 7.71 -6.93 -14.93
N MET A 23 7.45 -7.62 -13.83
CA MET A 23 6.21 -8.35 -13.59
C MET A 23 5.08 -7.49 -13.01
N SER A 24 5.33 -6.21 -12.68
CA SER A 24 4.35 -5.30 -12.04
C SER A 24 3.16 -4.99 -12.95
N GLU A 25 3.41 -4.66 -14.22
CA GLU A 25 2.37 -4.26 -15.18
C GLU A 25 1.51 -5.46 -15.63
N CYS A 26 2.13 -6.64 -15.73
CA CYS A 26 1.46 -7.88 -16.15
C CYS A 26 0.70 -8.60 -15.03
N MET A 27 1.02 -8.31 -13.76
CA MET A 27 0.47 -8.99 -12.58
C MET A 27 -1.05 -8.86 -12.51
N MET A 28 -1.58 -7.67 -12.72
CA MET A 28 -3.02 -7.42 -12.61
C MET A 28 -3.82 -8.24 -13.61
N GLY A 29 -3.28 -8.45 -14.81
CA GLY A 29 -3.86 -9.33 -15.82
C GLY A 29 -3.87 -10.79 -15.38
N MET A 30 -2.77 -11.28 -14.79
CA MET A 30 -2.67 -12.65 -14.29
C MET A 30 -3.57 -12.91 -13.08
N LEU A 31 -3.69 -11.96 -12.15
CA LEU A 31 -4.57 -12.09 -10.98
C LEU A 31 -6.04 -12.17 -11.39
N ASN A 32 -6.46 -11.36 -12.37
CA ASN A 32 -7.81 -11.44 -12.91
C ASN A 32 -8.07 -12.78 -13.64
N ASP A 33 -7.09 -13.28 -14.40
CA ASP A 33 -7.22 -14.59 -15.06
C ASP A 33 -7.23 -15.74 -14.03
N LEU A 34 -6.47 -15.65 -12.93
CA LEU A 34 -6.53 -16.59 -11.80
C LEU A 34 -7.90 -16.60 -11.11
N ASP A 35 -8.53 -15.45 -10.94
CA ASP A 35 -9.87 -15.34 -10.38
C ASP A 35 -10.91 -16.04 -11.26
N VAL A 36 -10.84 -15.84 -12.59
CA VAL A 36 -11.71 -16.52 -13.54
C VAL A 36 -11.49 -18.03 -13.51
N ILE A 37 -10.23 -18.49 -13.46
CA ILE A 37 -9.91 -19.92 -13.31
C ILE A 37 -10.48 -20.46 -12.00
N GLY A 38 -10.37 -19.68 -10.92
CA GLY A 38 -10.94 -19.98 -9.63
C GLY A 38 -12.43 -20.32 -9.70
N GLU A 39 -13.22 -19.43 -10.31
CA GLU A 39 -14.66 -19.62 -10.47
C GLU A 39 -15.02 -20.79 -11.38
N LEU A 40 -14.23 -21.05 -12.43
CA LEU A 40 -14.44 -22.21 -13.30
C LEU A 40 -14.20 -23.54 -12.57
N LEU A 41 -13.15 -23.62 -11.74
CA LEU A 41 -12.84 -24.82 -10.97
C LEU A 41 -13.90 -25.06 -9.88
N LYS A 42 -14.39 -24.01 -9.21
CA LYS A 42 -15.53 -24.12 -8.27
C LYS A 42 -16.77 -24.72 -8.94
N ARG A 43 -17.11 -24.24 -10.14
CA ARG A 43 -18.26 -24.73 -10.91
C ARG A 43 -18.14 -26.21 -11.31
N ASN A 44 -16.93 -26.75 -11.33
CA ASN A 44 -16.65 -28.16 -11.58
C ASN A 44 -16.46 -28.99 -10.29
N GLY A 45 -16.88 -28.45 -9.13
CA GLY A 45 -16.86 -29.16 -7.85
C GLY A 45 -15.51 -29.14 -7.12
N ILE A 46 -14.54 -28.35 -7.58
CA ILE A 46 -13.24 -28.22 -6.91
C ILE A 46 -13.31 -27.07 -5.90
N GLU A 47 -13.58 -27.41 -4.65
CA GLU A 47 -13.78 -26.44 -3.57
C GLU A 47 -12.45 -25.87 -3.04
N SER A 48 -11.35 -26.61 -3.13
CA SER A 48 -10.03 -26.22 -2.59
C SER A 48 -9.37 -25.04 -3.32
N VAL A 49 -9.97 -24.52 -4.38
CA VAL A 49 -9.40 -23.45 -5.21
C VAL A 49 -9.26 -22.11 -4.49
N TRP A 50 -10.00 -21.90 -3.40
CA TRP A 50 -9.78 -20.75 -2.52
C TRP A 50 -8.35 -20.72 -1.94
N PHE A 51 -7.71 -21.88 -1.77
CA PHE A 51 -6.33 -21.97 -1.26
C PHE A 51 -5.32 -21.45 -2.30
N LEU A 52 -5.55 -21.69 -3.59
CA LEU A 52 -4.73 -21.11 -4.66
C LEU A 52 -4.91 -19.59 -4.73
N LYS A 53 -6.14 -19.10 -4.56
CA LYS A 53 -6.42 -17.66 -4.43
C LYS A 53 -5.75 -17.05 -3.20
N LEU A 54 -5.73 -17.78 -2.07
CA LEU A 54 -5.02 -17.37 -0.85
C LEU A 54 -3.51 -17.30 -1.08
N LEU A 55 -2.89 -18.31 -1.71
CA LEU A 55 -1.45 -18.31 -2.01
C LEU A 55 -1.07 -17.19 -2.98
N ALA A 56 -1.91 -16.91 -3.98
CA ALA A 56 -1.70 -15.79 -4.89
C ALA A 56 -1.83 -14.44 -4.15
N HIS A 57 -2.85 -14.25 -3.31
CA HIS A 57 -3.12 -12.99 -2.63
C HIS A 57 -2.22 -12.71 -1.41
N ASN A 58 -1.75 -13.74 -0.70
CA ASN A 58 -0.86 -13.55 0.47
C ASN A 58 0.61 -13.84 0.15
N GLY A 59 0.91 -14.73 -0.79
CA GLY A 59 2.28 -15.08 -1.19
C GLY A 59 2.76 -14.20 -2.33
N ILE A 60 2.12 -14.31 -3.49
CA ILE A 60 2.56 -13.63 -4.72
C ILE A 60 2.30 -12.12 -4.63
N VAL A 61 1.09 -11.67 -4.31
CA VAL A 61 0.77 -10.24 -4.15
C VAL A 61 1.63 -9.60 -3.05
N SER A 62 1.87 -10.25 -1.91
CA SER A 62 2.77 -9.65 -0.89
C SER A 62 4.26 -9.63 -1.28
N MET A 63 4.68 -10.51 -2.21
CA MET A 63 6.01 -10.47 -2.81
C MET A 63 6.09 -9.35 -3.85
N PHE A 64 5.04 -9.16 -4.65
CA PHE A 64 4.93 -8.09 -5.63
C PHE A 64 4.77 -6.72 -4.99
N ASP A 65 3.97 -6.60 -3.94
CA ASP A 65 3.88 -5.40 -3.13
C ASP A 65 5.25 -5.07 -2.56
N ARG A 66 6.02 -6.05 -2.05
CA ARG A 66 7.40 -5.80 -1.57
C ARG A 66 8.40 -5.42 -2.68
N GLU A 67 8.31 -6.01 -3.87
CA GLU A 67 9.18 -5.72 -5.01
C GLU A 67 8.82 -4.36 -5.66
N SER A 68 7.53 -4.08 -5.79
CA SER A 68 6.95 -2.80 -6.22
C SER A 68 7.24 -1.69 -5.20
N GLU A 69 7.12 -1.97 -3.90
CA GLU A 69 7.54 -1.08 -2.81
C GLU A 69 9.05 -0.82 -2.87
N ARG A 70 9.89 -1.81 -3.19
CA ARG A 70 11.34 -1.61 -3.38
C ARG A 70 11.66 -0.74 -4.61
N LYS A 71 10.97 -0.95 -5.73
CA LYS A 71 11.13 -0.13 -6.94
C LYS A 71 10.58 1.29 -6.76
N HIS A 72 9.42 1.47 -6.10
CA HIS A 72 8.80 2.78 -5.85
C HIS A 72 9.39 3.53 -4.66
N ALA A 73 10.01 2.85 -3.69
CA ALA A 73 10.82 3.49 -2.64
C ALA A 73 12.00 4.27 -3.24
N ALA A 74 12.45 3.90 -4.43
CA ALA A 74 13.51 4.61 -5.13
C ALA A 74 13.04 5.91 -5.80
N GLU A 75 11.76 6.07 -6.15
CA GLU A 75 11.34 7.20 -7.00
C GLU A 75 10.43 8.23 -6.30
N ASP A 76 9.31 7.91 -5.62
CA ASP A 76 8.46 8.95 -4.97
C ASP A 76 7.57 8.45 -3.81
N CYS A 77 8.17 8.04 -2.69
CA CYS A 77 7.43 7.81 -1.45
C CYS A 77 7.44 9.06 -0.54
N PHE A 78 6.35 9.25 0.22
CA PHE A 78 6.24 10.32 1.21
C PHE A 78 5.77 9.78 2.57
N VAL A 79 6.36 10.33 3.62
CA VAL A 79 5.88 10.23 5.00
C VAL A 79 4.92 11.38 5.25
N TYR A 80 3.70 11.07 5.69
CA TYR A 80 2.67 12.03 6.06
C TYR A 80 2.57 12.21 7.56
N ILE A 81 2.32 13.46 7.97
CA ILE A 81 2.03 13.83 9.35
C ILE A 81 0.58 14.29 9.42
N LEU A 82 -0.29 13.51 10.07
CA LEU A 82 -1.72 13.81 10.20
C LEU A 82 -2.07 14.13 11.64
N SER A 83 -2.69 15.27 11.91
CA SER A 83 -3.25 15.58 13.23
C SER A 83 -4.75 15.28 13.27
N SER A 84 -5.22 14.66 14.36
CA SER A 84 -6.65 14.51 14.63
C SER A 84 -7.13 15.68 15.49
N LYS A 85 -8.12 16.44 14.99
CA LYS A 85 -8.68 17.57 15.76
C LYS A 85 -9.33 17.13 17.07
N LYS A 86 -9.88 15.90 17.10
CA LYS A 86 -10.62 15.33 18.22
C LYS A 86 -9.70 14.81 19.32
N THR A 87 -8.71 14.00 18.96
CA THR A 87 -7.81 13.36 19.93
C THR A 87 -6.57 14.19 20.24
N LYS A 88 -6.27 15.20 19.42
CA LYS A 88 -5.00 15.96 19.46
C LYS A 88 -3.76 15.09 19.30
N LEU A 89 -3.94 13.87 18.78
CA LEU A 89 -2.83 12.97 18.45
C LEU A 89 -2.42 13.16 17.00
N THR A 90 -1.14 12.91 16.76
CA THR A 90 -0.52 12.99 15.45
C THR A 90 -0.13 11.60 14.98
N LYS A 91 -0.59 11.22 13.78
CA LYS A 91 -0.20 10.00 13.10
C LYS A 91 0.99 10.26 12.18
N ILE A 92 1.99 9.38 12.25
CA ILE A 92 3.13 9.36 11.32
C ILE A 92 3.05 8.05 10.54
N GLY A 93 2.89 8.12 9.22
CA GLY A 93 2.92 6.95 8.36
C GLY A 93 3.44 7.31 6.98
N TYR A 94 3.80 6.32 6.15
CA TYR A 94 4.24 6.55 4.78
C TYR A 94 3.28 5.94 3.76
N SER A 95 3.34 6.43 2.53
CA SER A 95 2.64 5.86 1.39
C SER A 95 3.27 6.35 0.09
N SER A 96 3.23 5.52 -0.96
CA SER A 96 3.48 5.95 -2.34
C SER A 96 2.29 6.73 -2.92
N ASN A 97 1.10 6.59 -2.33
CA ASN A 97 -0.11 7.34 -2.68
C ASN A 97 -0.78 7.94 -1.43
N VAL A 98 -0.22 9.05 -0.95
CA VAL A 98 -0.69 9.71 0.27
C VAL A 98 -2.13 10.23 0.13
N LYS A 99 -2.49 10.82 -1.02
CA LYS A 99 -3.83 11.38 -1.24
C LYS A 99 -4.93 10.32 -1.08
N GLN A 100 -4.77 9.14 -1.69
CA GLN A 100 -5.74 8.04 -1.52
C GLN A 100 -5.77 7.50 -0.08
N ARG A 101 -4.59 7.38 0.55
CA ARG A 101 -4.48 6.90 1.94
C ARG A 101 -5.20 7.82 2.93
N ILE A 102 -5.03 9.13 2.80
CA ILE A 102 -5.73 10.13 3.64
C ILE A 102 -7.25 10.05 3.43
N LYS A 103 -7.73 9.98 2.18
CA LYS A 103 -9.17 9.82 1.89
C LYS A 103 -9.74 8.56 2.53
N SER A 104 -9.02 7.44 2.44
CA SER A 104 -9.42 6.18 3.08
C SER A 104 -9.51 6.31 4.60
N LEU A 105 -8.53 6.98 5.24
CA LEU A 105 -8.53 7.21 6.68
C LEU A 105 -9.68 8.14 7.13
N GLN A 106 -9.94 9.21 6.38
CA GLN A 106 -11.06 10.13 6.64
C GLN A 106 -12.43 9.44 6.49
N ASN A 107 -12.57 8.51 5.54
CA ASN A 107 -13.83 7.76 5.35
C ASN A 107 -14.05 6.67 6.42
N SER A 108 -13.01 6.27 7.15
CA SER A 108 -13.05 5.17 8.12
C SER A 108 -13.45 5.57 9.54
N GLY A 109 -13.72 6.86 9.79
CA GLY A 109 -14.18 7.33 11.10
C GLY A 109 -14.59 8.81 11.11
N PRO A 110 -15.27 9.28 12.16
CA PRO A 110 -15.76 10.66 12.28
C PRO A 110 -14.66 11.67 12.67
N ASP A 111 -13.39 11.32 12.48
CA ASP A 111 -12.26 12.14 12.93
C ASP A 111 -11.83 13.09 11.82
N ASP A 112 -11.92 14.40 12.10
CA ASP A 112 -11.35 15.43 11.24
C ASP A 112 -9.82 15.35 11.26
N LEU A 113 -9.27 14.65 10.27
CA LEU A 113 -7.83 14.54 10.05
C LEU A 113 -7.32 15.73 9.22
N VAL A 114 -6.29 16.40 9.73
CA VAL A 114 -5.59 17.51 9.06
C VAL A 114 -4.21 17.05 8.65
N LEU A 115 -3.85 17.25 7.39
CA LEU A 115 -2.48 17.03 6.91
C LEU A 115 -1.61 18.22 7.32
N GLU A 116 -0.65 17.95 8.22
CA GLU A 116 0.28 18.98 8.71
C GLU A 116 1.46 19.18 7.76
N CYS A 117 2.05 18.10 7.25
CA CYS A 117 3.12 18.16 6.24
C CYS A 117 3.41 16.79 5.57
N LEU A 118 4.19 16.85 4.48
CA LEU A 118 4.73 15.70 3.76
C LEU A 118 6.26 15.74 3.68
N ILE A 119 6.91 14.65 4.03
CA ILE A 119 8.36 14.51 4.01
C ILE A 119 8.70 13.47 2.94
N LYS A 120 9.60 13.77 2.00
CA LYS A 120 10.06 12.77 1.02
C LYS A 120 10.76 11.64 1.77
N GLY A 121 10.33 10.41 1.54
CA GLY A 121 10.82 9.25 2.27
C GLY A 121 9.83 8.10 2.32
N GLY A 122 10.35 6.89 2.46
CA GLY A 122 9.57 5.67 2.62
C GLY A 122 9.61 5.13 4.05
N SER A 123 9.54 3.81 4.18
CA SER A 123 9.54 3.09 5.45
C SER A 123 10.76 3.43 6.35
N GLU A 124 11.93 3.67 5.76
CA GLU A 124 13.13 4.05 6.53
C GLU A 124 12.95 5.39 7.24
N THR A 125 12.48 6.42 6.52
CA THR A 125 12.21 7.75 7.07
C THR A 125 11.13 7.71 8.14
N GLU A 126 10.05 6.95 7.90
CA GLU A 126 9.01 6.71 8.91
C GLU A 126 9.62 6.08 10.17
N GLY A 127 10.41 5.00 10.01
CA GLY A 127 11.06 4.31 11.11
C GLY A 127 12.01 5.20 11.91
N MET A 128 12.73 6.12 11.24
CA MET A 128 13.56 7.13 11.91
C MET A 128 12.72 8.10 12.75
N LEU A 129 11.62 8.62 12.21
CA LEU A 129 10.73 9.53 12.94
C LEU A 129 10.04 8.83 14.11
N HIS A 130 9.61 7.58 13.91
CA HIS A 130 9.05 6.72 14.95
C HIS A 130 10.03 6.49 16.11
N LYS A 131 11.32 6.30 15.81
CA LYS A 131 12.37 6.21 16.83
C LYS A 131 12.61 7.56 17.51
N LYS A 132 12.63 8.66 16.74
CA LYS A 132 12.84 10.03 17.25
C LYS A 132 11.77 10.45 18.25
N TYR A 133 10.50 10.06 18.03
CA TYR A 133 9.37 10.42 18.88
C TYR A 133 8.84 9.23 19.70
N ALA A 134 9.64 8.20 19.92
CA ALA A 134 9.22 6.99 20.61
C ALA A 134 8.71 7.26 22.04
N ASP A 135 9.29 8.24 22.73
CA ASP A 135 8.89 8.75 24.04
C ASP A 135 7.50 9.41 24.05
N LYS A 136 7.05 9.91 22.89
CA LYS A 136 5.74 10.55 22.71
C LYS A 136 4.70 9.62 22.11
N ARG A 137 5.05 8.36 21.81
CA ARG A 137 4.13 7.37 21.25
C ARG A 137 3.03 7.01 22.25
N LYS A 138 1.78 7.02 21.79
CA LYS A 138 0.60 6.65 22.59
C LYS A 138 0.11 5.25 22.25
N HIS A 139 -0.24 5.01 20.99
CA HIS A 139 -0.62 3.66 20.53
C HIS A 139 -0.34 3.51 19.03
N GLY A 140 0.27 2.39 18.65
CA GLY A 140 0.66 2.13 17.25
C GLY A 140 1.46 3.27 16.65
N GLU A 141 0.91 3.87 15.58
CA GLU A 141 1.48 4.97 14.82
C GLU A 141 1.04 6.37 15.31
N TRP A 142 0.41 6.47 16.48
CA TRP A 142 -0.12 7.73 17.03
C TRP A 142 0.78 8.27 18.15
N PHE A 143 1.11 9.55 18.06
CA PHE A 143 2.06 10.27 18.90
C PHE A 143 1.43 11.54 19.46
N SER A 144 1.85 11.93 20.67
CA SER A 144 1.47 13.18 21.33
C SER A 144 2.52 14.26 21.06
N LEU A 145 2.61 14.72 19.81
CA LEU A 145 3.58 15.73 19.38
C LEU A 145 3.15 17.13 19.84
N SER A 146 4.11 17.94 20.29
CA SER A 146 3.88 19.37 20.57
C SER A 146 3.90 20.19 19.28
N ASN A 147 3.40 21.42 19.35
CA ASN A 147 3.49 22.35 18.22
C ASN A 147 4.95 22.55 17.77
N THR A 148 5.90 22.59 18.70
CA THR A 148 7.33 22.69 18.37
C THR A 148 7.87 21.47 17.62
N ASP A 149 7.36 20.26 17.90
CA ASP A 149 7.71 19.06 17.14
C ASP A 149 7.18 19.13 15.71
N ILE A 150 5.94 19.60 15.55
CA ILE A 150 5.27 19.75 14.25
C ILE A 150 5.99 20.80 13.40
N GLU A 151 6.36 21.95 13.99
CA GLU A 151 7.14 22.97 13.27
C GLU A 151 8.52 22.43 12.85
N SER A 152 9.16 21.60 13.69
CA SER A 152 10.41 20.92 13.34
C SER A 152 10.25 19.89 12.22
N LEU A 153 9.05 19.29 12.07
CA LEU A 153 8.72 18.39 10.96
C LEU A 153 8.39 19.17 9.69
N LYS A 154 7.74 20.33 9.81
CA LYS A 154 7.45 21.23 8.70
C LYS A 154 8.72 21.82 8.08
N SER A 155 9.73 22.15 8.89
CA SER A 155 11.00 22.70 8.38
C SER A 155 11.81 21.73 7.52
N ILE A 156 11.59 20.41 7.67
CA ILE A 156 12.22 19.36 6.87
C ILE A 156 11.26 18.75 5.82
N SER A 157 10.03 19.25 5.78
CA SER A 157 9.03 18.81 4.81
C SER A 157 9.30 19.46 3.46
N LEU A 158 8.86 18.80 2.38
CA LEU A 158 8.87 19.46 1.08
C LEU A 158 7.88 20.63 1.15
N HIS A 159 8.31 21.83 0.74
CA HIS A 159 7.40 22.91 0.41
C HIS A 159 6.62 22.49 -0.83
N THR A 160 5.56 21.73 -0.65
CA THR A 160 4.64 21.41 -1.72
C THR A 160 3.36 22.16 -1.41
N ASP A 161 3.18 23.29 -2.09
CA ASP A 161 1.86 23.88 -2.28
C ASP A 161 1.01 22.82 -2.99
N ILE A 162 0.25 22.05 -2.21
CA ILE A 162 -0.73 21.13 -2.74
C ILE A 162 -1.99 21.96 -2.99
N GLU A 163 -2.04 22.60 -4.17
CA GLU A 163 -3.30 23.06 -4.78
C GLU A 163 -4.26 21.88 -5.03
#